data_AF-A0A914N084-F1
#
_entry.id   AF-A0A914N084-F1
#
_cell.length_a   1.000
_cell.length_b   1.000
_cell.length_c   1.000
_cell.angle_alpha   90.00
_cell.angle_beta   90.00
_cell.angle_gamma   90.00
#
_symmetry.space_group_name_H-M   'P 1'
#
loop_
_entity.id
_entity.type
_entity.pdbx_description
1 polymer ?
#
loop_
_entity_poly.entity_id
_entity_poly.type
_entity_poly.pdbx_seq_one_letter_code
_entity_poly.pdbx_strand_id
1 'polypeptide(L)'
;MQRKGFVNKGKTQVIVHNGLPNGGNEFIKQQARHGRMLLVLDDLMVGMNQIFLDTIFTKGSHNWQMSVILITQHLFSKELKVARNNSHYLLLMRNPAGALQIRTLATQLFPSKSKYFLESYSNATKENFGYLLVDIHPSTPDILRLRTHIYYNTGEKTIVYIPK
;
A
#
# COMPACT_ATOMS: atom_id res chain seq x y z
N MET A 1 13.04 18.94 7.76
CA MET A 1 14.24 18.42 8.48
C MET A 1 14.55 17.03 7.97
N GLN A 2 15.80 16.75 7.59
CA GLN A 2 16.25 15.43 7.08
C GLN A 2 17.13 14.74 8.12
N ARG A 3 16.92 13.45 8.35
CA ARG A 3 17.79 12.59 9.17
C ARG A 3 18.28 11.42 8.31
N LYS A 4 19.55 11.07 8.44
CA LYS A 4 20.15 9.89 7.81
C LYS A 4 20.74 8.99 8.87
N GLY A 5 20.61 7.69 8.69
CA GLY A 5 21.18 6.69 9.59
C GLY A 5 21.24 5.33 8.93
N PHE A 6 21.55 4.32 9.74
CA PHE A 6 21.59 2.94 9.31
C PHE A 6 20.86 2.04 10.32
N VAL A 7 20.23 0.98 9.81
CA VAL A 7 19.69 -0.11 10.62
C VAL A 7 20.44 -1.41 10.29
N ASN A 8 20.24 -2.44 11.11
CA ASN A 8 20.85 -3.76 10.95
C ASN A 8 22.39 -3.72 10.89
N LYS A 9 23.03 -3.20 11.95
CA LYS A 9 24.50 -3.10 12.09
C LYS A 9 25.18 -2.39 10.89
N GLY A 10 24.58 -1.33 10.37
CA GLY A 10 25.17 -0.52 9.29
C GLY A 10 24.83 -1.00 7.86
N LYS A 11 24.06 -2.07 7.70
CA LYS A 11 23.81 -2.67 6.37
C LYS A 11 22.75 -1.97 5.55
N THR A 12 21.74 -1.39 6.20
CA THR A 12 20.61 -0.78 5.49
C THR A 12 20.57 0.70 5.79
N GLN A 13 20.79 1.53 4.77
CA GLN A 13 20.68 2.97 4.88
C GLN A 13 19.21 3.38 5.04
N VAL A 14 18.94 4.27 5.98
CA VAL A 14 17.60 4.85 6.20
C VAL A 14 17.71 6.36 6.12
N ILE A 15 16.86 6.95 5.30
CA ILE A 15 16.75 8.39 5.11
C ILE A 15 15.32 8.78 5.46
N VAL A 16 15.16 9.66 6.45
CA VAL A 16 13.87 10.13 6.92
C VAL A 16 13.74 11.62 6.60
N HIS A 17 12.60 11.97 6.02
CA HIS A 17 12.23 13.35 5.71
C HIS A 17 10.91 13.68 6.39
N ASN A 18 10.82 14.88 6.97
CA ASN A 18 9.53 15.48 7.29
C ASN A 18 9.05 16.23 6.05
N GLY A 19 7.94 15.77 5.47
CA GLY A 19 7.45 16.23 4.16
C GLY A 19 8.21 15.63 2.99
N LEU A 20 7.90 16.11 1.78
CA LEU A 20 8.63 15.72 0.58
C LEU A 20 10.09 16.22 0.64
N PRO A 21 11.07 15.41 0.20
CA PRO A 21 12.44 15.85 0.12
C PRO A 21 12.60 17.01 -0.87
N ASN A 22 13.51 17.94 -0.58
CA ASN A 22 13.92 18.95 -1.56
C ASN A 22 14.40 18.24 -2.84
N GLY A 23 13.90 18.68 -4.00
CA GLY A 23 14.15 18.02 -5.30
C GLY A 23 13.17 16.89 -5.66
N GLY A 24 12.25 16.52 -4.76
CA GLY A 24 11.12 15.63 -5.03
C GLY A 24 11.52 14.33 -5.76
N ASN A 25 10.98 14.14 -6.97
CA ASN A 25 11.24 12.96 -7.80
C ASN A 25 12.72 12.75 -8.13
N GLU A 26 13.48 13.82 -8.40
CA GLU A 26 14.89 13.70 -8.78
C GLU A 26 15.75 13.24 -7.61
N PHE A 27 15.43 13.69 -6.39
CA PHE A 27 16.09 13.19 -5.19
C PHE A 27 15.87 11.68 -5.04
N ILE A 28 14.63 11.21 -5.17
CA ILE A 28 14.29 9.78 -5.05
C ILE A 28 15.00 8.97 -6.13
N LYS A 29 14.97 9.43 -7.38
CA LYS A 29 15.66 8.80 -8.51
C LYS A 29 17.16 8.71 -8.27
N GLN A 30 17.79 9.74 -7.71
CA GLN A 30 19.21 9.72 -7.36
C GLN A 30 19.49 8.67 -6.29
N GLN A 31 18.69 8.62 -5.23
CA GLN A 31 18.86 7.63 -4.17
C GLN A 31 18.67 6.19 -4.71
N ALA A 32 17.77 5.98 -5.67
CA ALA A 32 17.49 4.67 -6.26
C ALA A 32 18.64 4.15 -7.14
N ARG A 33 19.58 5.01 -7.56
CA ARG A 33 20.80 4.56 -8.26
C ARG A 33 21.75 3.77 -7.37
N HIS A 34 21.62 3.87 -6.05
CA HIS A 34 22.47 3.12 -5.11
C HIS A 34 22.00 1.68 -4.90
N GLY A 35 20.92 1.25 -5.56
CA GLY A 35 20.40 -0.11 -5.52
C GLY A 35 18.91 -0.16 -5.21
N ARG A 36 18.43 -1.35 -4.82
CA ARG A 36 17.01 -1.57 -4.50
C ARG A 36 16.57 -0.68 -3.34
N MET A 37 15.44 -0.01 -3.52
CA MET A 37 14.90 0.94 -2.56
C MET A 37 13.50 0.55 -2.10
N LEU A 38 13.22 0.77 -0.83
CA LEU A 38 11.87 0.83 -0.30
C LEU A 38 11.54 2.28 0.06
N LEU A 39 10.57 2.87 -0.63
CA LEU A 39 10.03 4.19 -0.32
C LEU A 39 8.76 4.03 0.53
N VAL A 40 8.76 4.61 1.73
CA VAL A 40 7.58 4.64 2.60
C VAL A 40 7.06 6.07 2.69
N LEU A 41 5.80 6.26 2.31
CA LEU A 41 5.08 7.52 2.37
C LEU A 41 4.04 7.44 3.48
N ASP A 42 4.37 7.98 4.66
CA ASP A 42 3.53 7.92 5.85
C ASP A 42 2.75 9.22 6.06
N ASP A 43 1.43 9.13 6.08
CA ASP A 43 0.47 10.23 6.33
C ASP A 43 0.82 11.58 5.68
N LEU A 44 1.30 11.52 4.43
CA LEU A 44 1.69 12.69 3.64
C LEU A 44 0.51 13.30 2.86
N MET A 45 -0.73 12.95 3.21
CA MET A 45 -1.91 13.38 2.45
C MET A 45 -2.09 14.91 2.43
N VAL A 46 -1.67 15.61 3.48
CA VAL A 46 -1.69 17.07 3.51
C VAL A 46 -0.41 17.61 2.84
N GLY A 47 -0.52 18.00 1.56
CA GLY A 47 0.53 18.71 0.84
C GLY A 47 1.33 17.90 -0.19
N MET A 48 0.98 16.64 -0.46
CA MET A 48 1.59 15.91 -1.57
C MET A 48 1.10 16.39 -2.93
N ASN A 49 2.05 16.65 -3.82
CA ASN A 49 1.77 16.97 -5.21
C ASN A 49 1.31 15.71 -5.97
N GLN A 50 0.14 15.76 -6.61
CA GLN A 50 -0.37 14.64 -7.42
C GLN A 50 0.65 14.16 -8.47
N ILE A 51 1.37 15.08 -9.11
CA ILE A 51 2.38 14.77 -10.14
C ILE A 51 3.51 13.90 -9.56
N PHE A 52 3.87 14.13 -8.30
CA PHE A 52 4.88 13.35 -7.60
C PHE A 52 4.40 11.90 -7.43
N LEU A 53 3.21 11.70 -6.86
CA LEU A 53 2.64 10.35 -6.66
C LEU A 53 2.46 9.61 -7.98
N ASP A 54 1.89 10.28 -8.98
CA ASP A 54 1.65 9.71 -10.30
C ASP A 54 2.97 9.23 -10.91
N THR A 55 4.05 10.01 -10.79
CA THR A 55 5.38 9.62 -11.29
C THR A 55 5.93 8.39 -10.56
N ILE A 56 5.83 8.37 -9.23
CA ILE A 56 6.36 7.31 -8.38
C ILE A 56 5.62 5.99 -8.63
N PHE A 57 4.29 6.01 -8.71
CA PHE A 57 3.45 4.84 -8.89
C PHE A 57 3.33 4.35 -10.35
N THR A 58 3.85 5.10 -11.33
CA THR A 58 3.90 4.66 -12.74
C THR A 58 5.32 4.34 -13.17
N LYS A 59 6.15 5.36 -13.43
CA LYS A 59 7.50 5.19 -13.97
C LYS A 59 8.51 4.82 -12.89
N GLY A 60 8.35 5.36 -11.69
CA GLY A 60 9.34 5.23 -10.62
C GLY A 60 9.52 3.81 -10.12
N SER A 61 8.43 3.16 -9.70
CA SER A 61 8.45 1.79 -9.17
C SER A 61 9.11 0.78 -10.12
N HIS A 62 8.73 0.82 -11.40
CA HIS A 62 9.24 -0.11 -12.41
C HIS A 62 10.67 0.20 -12.86
N ASN A 63 10.98 1.48 -13.15
CA ASN A 63 12.26 1.82 -13.77
C ASN A 63 13.39 2.09 -12.77
N TRP A 64 13.07 2.37 -11.51
CA TRP A 64 14.07 2.74 -10.49
C TRP A 64 14.34 1.61 -9.49
N GLN A 65 13.90 0.38 -9.77
CA GLN A 65 14.07 -0.78 -8.87
C GLN A 65 13.57 -0.48 -7.44
N MET A 66 12.39 0.12 -7.34
CA MET A 66 11.85 0.65 -6.09
C MET A 66 10.50 0.02 -5.77
N SER A 67 10.32 -0.40 -4.52
CA SER A 67 9.01 -0.72 -3.95
C SER A 67 8.49 0.48 -3.17
N VAL A 68 7.18 0.69 -3.22
CA VAL A 68 6.53 1.84 -2.58
C VAL A 68 5.46 1.35 -1.62
N ILE A 69 5.48 1.85 -0.40
CA ILE A 69 4.42 1.70 0.59
C ILE A 69 3.82 3.08 0.83
N LEU A 70 2.52 3.22 0.57
CA LEU A 70 1.76 4.43 0.88
C LEU A 70 0.77 4.11 1.99
N ILE A 71 0.83 4.90 3.07
CA ILE A 71 -0.07 4.81 4.21
C ILE A 71 -1.02 6.01 4.14
N THR A 72 -2.33 5.75 4.16
CA THR A 72 -3.36 6.78 4.00
C THR A 72 -4.64 6.45 4.76
N GLN A 73 -5.32 7.47 5.26
CA GLN A 73 -6.63 7.38 5.90
C GLN A 73 -7.80 7.35 4.88
N HIS A 74 -7.59 7.92 3.68
CA HIS A 74 -8.63 8.09 2.66
C HIS A 74 -8.21 7.45 1.34
N LEU A 75 -8.94 6.42 0.93
CA LEU A 75 -8.65 5.64 -0.27
C LEU A 75 -9.09 6.34 -1.57
N PHE A 76 -10.09 7.24 -1.51
CA PHE A 76 -10.72 7.86 -2.68
C PHE A 76 -10.41 9.34 -2.90
N SER A 77 -9.36 9.85 -2.27
CA SER A 77 -8.83 11.18 -2.61
C SER A 77 -8.40 11.24 -4.08
N LYS A 78 -8.60 12.40 -4.72
CA LYS A 78 -8.36 12.58 -6.17
C LYS A 78 -6.90 12.29 -6.52
N GLU A 79 -6.00 12.72 -5.66
CA GLU A 79 -4.54 12.62 -5.77
C GLU A 79 -4.07 11.16 -5.72
N LEU A 80 -4.87 10.26 -5.15
CA LEU A 80 -4.51 8.85 -4.96
C LEU A 80 -5.05 7.94 -6.06
N LYS A 81 -5.78 8.46 -7.05
CA LYS A 81 -6.39 7.64 -8.11
C LYS A 81 -5.36 6.80 -8.86
N VAL A 82 -4.25 7.40 -9.28
CA VAL A 82 -3.18 6.69 -10.01
C VAL A 82 -2.48 5.70 -9.10
N ALA A 83 -2.13 6.10 -7.88
CA ALA A 83 -1.52 5.22 -6.90
C ALA A 83 -2.38 3.99 -6.61
N ARG A 84 -3.69 4.18 -6.37
CA ARG A 84 -4.65 3.10 -6.14
C ARG A 84 -4.75 2.14 -7.33
N ASN A 85 -4.82 2.67 -8.56
CA ASN A 85 -4.99 1.87 -9.76
C ASN A 85 -3.72 1.09 -10.16
N ASN A 86 -2.53 1.58 -9.81
CA ASN A 86 -1.24 0.94 -10.14
C ASN A 86 -0.63 0.17 -8.96
N SER A 87 -1.29 0.15 -7.80
CA SER A 87 -0.84 -0.67 -6.68
C SER A 87 -1.06 -2.14 -6.98
N HIS A 88 -0.11 -3.00 -6.61
CA HIS A 88 -0.30 -4.46 -6.69
C HIS A 88 -1.03 -5.03 -5.47
N TYR A 89 -0.93 -4.33 -4.34
CA TYR A 89 -1.46 -4.76 -3.06
C TYR A 89 -2.14 -3.59 -2.35
N LEU A 90 -3.28 -3.86 -1.74
CA LEU A 90 -3.92 -2.95 -0.78
C LEU A 90 -4.05 -3.68 0.55
N LEU A 91 -3.59 -3.04 1.63
CA LEU A 91 -3.77 -3.56 2.99
C LEU A 91 -4.85 -2.72 3.68
N LEU A 92 -6.03 -3.30 3.87
CA LEU A 92 -7.20 -2.60 4.41
C LEU A 92 -7.36 -2.91 5.89
N MET A 93 -7.18 -1.89 6.73
CA MET A 93 -7.43 -1.98 8.17
C MET A 93 -8.84 -1.48 8.51
N ARG A 94 -9.28 -1.77 9.74
CA ARG A 94 -10.60 -1.32 10.23
C ARG A 94 -10.71 0.20 10.18
N ASN A 95 -11.61 0.71 9.32
CA ASN A 95 -11.97 2.12 9.26
C ASN A 95 -13.51 2.30 9.32
N PRO A 96 -14.09 2.55 10.50
CA PRO A 96 -15.55 2.73 10.66
C PRO A 96 -16.11 3.89 9.84
N ALA A 97 -15.39 5.02 9.75
CA ALA A 97 -15.79 6.19 8.95
C ALA A 97 -15.66 5.93 7.43
N GLY A 98 -14.86 4.94 7.05
CA GLY A 98 -14.56 4.57 5.67
C GLY A 98 -15.48 3.50 5.06
N ALA A 99 -16.59 3.11 5.72
CA ALA A 99 -17.42 1.99 5.25
C ALA A 99 -17.88 2.12 3.78
N LEU A 100 -18.25 3.34 3.35
CA LEU A 100 -18.61 3.59 1.96
C LEU A 100 -17.42 3.41 1.01
N GLN A 101 -16.21 3.81 1.43
CA GLN A 101 -15.00 3.62 0.65
C GLN A 101 -14.73 2.13 0.42
N ILE A 102 -14.84 1.31 1.47
CA ILE A 102 -14.67 -0.15 1.35
C ILE A 102 -15.71 -0.75 0.40
N ARG A 103 -16.98 -0.32 0.48
CA ARG A 103 -18.03 -0.75 -0.45
C ARG A 103 -17.72 -0.37 -1.89
N THR A 104 -17.30 0.86 -2.14
CA THR A 104 -16.92 1.33 -3.48
C THR A 104 -15.74 0.53 -4.04
N LEU A 105 -14.73 0.27 -3.21
CA LEU A 105 -13.59 -0.56 -3.61
C LEU A 105 -14.02 -1.99 -3.95
N ALA A 106 -14.87 -2.60 -3.12
CA ALA A 106 -15.42 -3.93 -3.35
C ALA A 106 -16.12 -4.02 -4.70
N THR A 107 -16.96 -3.03 -5.03
CA THR A 107 -17.66 -2.97 -6.33
C THR A 107 -16.71 -2.76 -7.49
N GLN A 108 -15.65 -1.96 -7.34
CA GLN A 108 -14.68 -1.73 -8.41
C GLN A 108 -13.82 -2.95 -8.70
N LEU A 109 -13.36 -3.65 -7.65
CA LEU A 109 -12.44 -4.79 -7.79
C LEU A 109 -13.16 -6.13 -7.99
N PHE A 110 -14.38 -6.28 -7.44
CA PHE A 110 -15.16 -7.51 -7.48
C PHE A 110 -16.63 -7.23 -7.89
N PRO A 111 -16.93 -6.69 -9.09
CA PRO A 111 -18.28 -6.20 -9.45
C PRO A 111 -19.42 -7.21 -9.23
N SER A 112 -19.18 -8.50 -9.51
CA SER A 112 -20.16 -9.58 -9.31
C SER A 112 -20.02 -10.31 -7.97
N LYS A 113 -19.02 -9.96 -7.16
CA LYS A 113 -18.64 -10.64 -5.91
C LYS A 113 -18.42 -9.65 -4.75
N SER A 114 -19.00 -8.45 -4.80
CA SER A 114 -18.81 -7.40 -3.79
C SER A 114 -19.23 -7.86 -2.39
N LYS A 115 -20.27 -8.69 -2.28
CA LYS A 115 -20.72 -9.28 -1.01
C LYS A 115 -19.63 -10.14 -0.37
N TYR A 116 -19.00 -11.01 -1.16
CA TYR A 116 -17.89 -11.85 -0.72
C TYR A 116 -16.71 -11.01 -0.21
N PHE A 117 -16.36 -9.93 -0.91
CA PHE A 117 -15.31 -9.02 -0.48
C PHE A 117 -15.64 -8.37 0.87
N LEU A 118 -16.87 -7.85 1.02
CA LEU A 118 -17.30 -7.18 2.25
C LEU A 118 -17.36 -8.12 3.46
N GLU A 119 -17.81 -9.36 3.27
CA GLU A 119 -17.79 -10.40 4.30
C GLU A 119 -16.35 -10.76 4.70
N SER A 120 -15.45 -10.88 3.74
CA SER A 120 -14.02 -11.14 3.98
C SER A 120 -13.37 -10.01 4.77
N TYR A 121 -13.63 -8.75 4.40
CA TYR A 121 -13.14 -7.58 5.13
C TYR A 121 -13.70 -7.52 6.56
N SER A 122 -15.00 -7.75 6.73
CA SER A 122 -15.64 -7.76 8.05
C SER A 122 -15.04 -8.82 8.97
N ASN A 123 -14.78 -10.02 8.43
CA ASN A 123 -14.14 -11.10 9.18
C ASN A 123 -12.67 -10.77 9.52
N ALA A 124 -11.88 -10.32 8.54
CA ALA A 124 -10.46 -10.03 8.69
C ALA A 124 -10.16 -8.84 9.63
N THR A 125 -11.12 -7.94 9.80
CA THR A 125 -11.01 -6.72 10.63
C THR A 125 -11.88 -6.78 11.90
N LYS A 126 -12.37 -7.98 12.25
CA LYS A 126 -13.21 -8.18 13.44
C LYS A 126 -12.47 -7.80 14.72
N GLU A 127 -11.23 -8.26 14.85
CA GLU A 127 -10.36 -8.00 15.99
C GLU A 127 -9.54 -6.72 15.79
N ASN A 128 -9.04 -6.16 16.91
CA ASN A 128 -8.16 -5.00 16.87
C ASN A 128 -6.89 -5.31 16.06
N PHE A 129 -6.44 -4.33 15.28
CA PHE A 129 -5.28 -4.44 14.37
C PHE A 129 -5.44 -5.47 13.23
N GLY A 130 -6.64 -6.05 13.06
CA GLY A 130 -6.97 -6.91 11.93
C GLY A 130 -6.93 -6.15 10.59
N TYR A 131 -6.58 -6.87 9.53
CA TYR A 131 -6.44 -6.32 8.18
C TYR A 131 -6.82 -7.32 7.11
N LEU A 132 -7.28 -6.83 5.96
CA LEU A 132 -7.45 -7.61 4.75
C LEU A 132 -6.38 -7.19 3.72
N LEU A 133 -5.53 -8.14 3.32
CA LEU A 133 -4.71 -8.00 2.12
C LEU A 133 -5.57 -8.26 0.89
N VAL A 134 -5.62 -7.28 0.01
CA VAL A 134 -6.20 -7.39 -1.34
C VAL A 134 -5.04 -7.42 -2.34
N ASP A 135 -4.85 -8.57 -2.99
CA ASP A 135 -3.84 -8.81 -4.01
C ASP A 135 -4.47 -8.67 -5.40
N ILE A 136 -4.09 -7.59 -6.07
CA ILE A 136 -4.52 -7.24 -7.42
C ILE A 136 -3.40 -7.40 -8.44
N HIS A 137 -2.31 -8.08 -8.08
CA HIS A 137 -1.25 -8.39 -9.03
C HIS A 137 -1.80 -9.30 -10.14
N PRO A 138 -1.45 -9.05 -11.43
CA PRO A 138 -2.04 -9.77 -12.56
C PRO A 138 -1.70 -11.26 -12.58
N SER A 139 -0.55 -11.66 -12.01
CA SER A 139 -0.14 -13.06 -11.94
C SER A 139 -0.71 -13.84 -10.75
N THR A 140 -1.45 -13.18 -9.84
CA THR A 140 -1.98 -13.84 -8.65
C THR A 140 -3.24 -14.63 -9.01
N PRO A 141 -3.32 -15.94 -8.67
CA PRO A 141 -4.53 -16.72 -8.83
C PRO A 141 -5.71 -16.10 -8.07
N ASP A 142 -6.91 -16.14 -8.66
CA ASP A 142 -8.10 -15.49 -8.10
C ASP A 142 -8.43 -15.92 -6.66
N ILE A 143 -8.16 -17.19 -6.32
CA ILE A 143 -8.38 -17.73 -4.97
C ILE A 143 -7.45 -17.14 -3.92
N LEU A 144 -6.32 -16.53 -4.30
CA LEU A 144 -5.34 -15.94 -3.38
C LEU A 144 -5.48 -14.42 -3.24
N ARG A 145 -6.49 -13.81 -3.86
CA ARG A 145 -6.65 -12.36 -3.90
C ARG A 145 -6.98 -11.75 -2.54
N LEU A 146 -7.71 -12.44 -1.67
CA LEU A 146 -8.13 -11.93 -0.36
C LEU A 146 -7.52 -12.78 0.76
N ARG A 147 -6.64 -12.17 1.57
CA ARG A 147 -5.92 -12.89 2.64
C ARG A 147 -5.79 -12.06 3.92
N THR A 148 -5.61 -12.72 5.05
CA THR A 148 -5.14 -12.10 6.31
C THR A 148 -4.10 -12.99 6.99
N HIS A 149 -3.46 -12.48 8.05
CA HIS A 149 -2.39 -13.16 8.79
C HIS A 149 -1.22 -13.57 7.87
N ILE A 150 -0.70 -12.60 7.11
CA ILE A 150 0.39 -12.81 6.14
C ILE A 150 1.78 -12.74 6.77
N TYR A 151 1.88 -12.36 8.05
CA TYR A 151 3.16 -12.23 8.76
C TYR A 151 3.57 -13.55 9.38
N TYR A 152 4.76 -14.05 9.00
CA TYR A 152 5.26 -15.36 9.45
C TYR A 152 5.55 -15.44 10.95
N ASN A 153 5.82 -14.30 11.59
CA ASN A 153 6.36 -14.22 12.95
C ASN A 153 5.28 -14.21 14.05
N THR A 154 3.99 -14.20 13.70
CA THR A 154 2.90 -14.22 14.69
C THR A 154 2.51 -15.64 15.12
N GLY A 155 3.00 -16.67 14.41
CA GLY A 155 2.57 -18.07 14.62
C GLY A 155 1.17 -18.37 14.10
N GLU A 156 0.48 -17.38 13.52
CA GLU A 156 -0.85 -17.53 12.94
C GLU A 156 -0.76 -18.15 11.54
N LYS A 157 -1.75 -18.98 11.20
CA LYS A 157 -1.87 -19.47 9.83
C LYS A 157 -2.52 -18.40 8.97
N THR A 158 -1.96 -18.15 7.79
CA THR A 158 -2.58 -17.30 6.77
C THR A 158 -3.97 -17.82 6.43
N ILE A 159 -4.95 -16.93 6.51
CA ILE A 159 -6.33 -17.22 6.14
C ILE A 159 -6.54 -16.71 4.72
N VAL A 160 -7.06 -17.57 3.86
CA VAL A 160 -7.43 -17.26 2.47
C VAL A 160 -8.96 -17.26 2.39
N TYR A 161 -9.53 -16.18 1.89
CA TYR A 161 -10.97 -16.11 1.66
C TYR A 161 -11.28 -16.59 0.24
N ILE A 162 -12.25 -17.50 0.13
CA ILE A 162 -12.72 -18.04 -1.15
C ILE A 162 -14.20 -17.71 -1.34
N PRO A 163 -14.64 -17.37 -2.57
CA PRO A 163 -16.06 -17.19 -2.84
C PRO A 163 -16.80 -18.53 -2.67
N LYS A 164 -18.03 -18.47 -2.17
CA LYS A 164 -18.95 -19.61 -2.13
C LYS A 164 -19.48 -19.93 -3.52
#